data_AF-A0A529KSD9-F1
#
_entry.id   AF-A0A529KSD9-F1
#
_cell.length_a   1.000
_cell.length_b   1.000
_cell.length_c   1.000
_cell.angle_alpha   90.00
_cell.angle_beta   90.00
_cell.angle_gamma   90.00
#
_symmetry.space_group_name_H-M   'P 1'
#
loop_
_entity.id
_entity.type
_entity.pdbx_description
1 polymer ?
#
loop_
_entity_poly.entity_id
_entity_poly.type
_entity_poly.pdbx_seq_one_letter_code
_entity_poly.pdbx_strand_id
1 'polypeptide(L)'
;MMKSSFFASASALCLGLLLSLGAGSQANAAAKCINGDRKAPYTIGWANIYSVPTWMKQTQGTIEAEVETLKKQGLVDKLVVTDAQGDANVQIQQIQSMIDSDVDAIILIAGSSTAPARVLADACAKGIAIINFDSLVDTDQ
;
A
#
# COMPACT_ATOMS: atom_id res chain seq x y z
N MET A 1 48.23 -50.19 -10.84
CA MET A 1 47.62 -49.48 -9.69
C MET A 1 47.00 -48.21 -10.28
N MET A 2 45.70 -47.92 -10.31
CA MET A 2 44.51 -48.32 -9.56
C MET A 2 43.32 -48.11 -10.56
N LYS A 3 42.52 -49.15 -10.85
CA LYS A 3 41.04 -49.27 -10.61
C LYS A 3 40.21 -48.05 -11.07
N SER A 4 39.07 -48.12 -11.75
CA SER A 4 38.08 -49.14 -12.16
C SER A 4 36.98 -48.33 -12.89
N SER A 5 36.48 -48.72 -14.06
CA SER A 5 35.18 -49.43 -14.27
C SER A 5 33.95 -48.69 -13.72
N PHE A 6 32.76 -48.64 -14.32
CA PHE A 6 32.13 -49.06 -15.58
C PHE A 6 30.68 -48.49 -15.45
N PHE A 7 30.14 -47.88 -16.50
CA PHE A 7 28.73 -47.88 -16.95
C PHE A 7 27.55 -47.84 -15.96
N ALA A 8 26.59 -46.92 -16.20
CA ALA A 8 25.19 -47.29 -16.45
C ALA A 8 24.39 -46.12 -17.05
N SER A 9 23.85 -46.38 -18.23
CA SER A 9 22.81 -45.62 -18.93
C SER A 9 21.44 -45.83 -18.28
N ALA A 10 20.56 -44.83 -18.31
CA ALA A 10 19.12 -45.05 -18.50
C ALA A 10 18.40 -43.75 -18.88
N SER A 11 17.97 -43.69 -20.13
CA SER A 11 17.01 -42.74 -20.71
C SER A 11 15.62 -42.86 -20.11
N ALA A 12 14.92 -41.73 -19.95
CA ALA A 12 13.48 -41.54 -20.19
C ALA A 12 13.16 -40.05 -19.97
N LEU A 13 13.03 -39.22 -21.00
CA LEU A 13 11.72 -38.82 -21.54
C LEU A 13 10.66 -38.60 -20.44
N CYS A 14 10.36 -37.34 -20.13
CA CYS A 14 9.04 -36.74 -20.36
C CYS A 14 8.87 -35.44 -19.57
N LEU A 15 8.54 -34.36 -20.29
CA LEU A 15 7.56 -33.33 -19.89
C LEU A 15 7.63 -32.84 -18.43
N GLY A 16 8.60 -32.00 -18.10
CA GLY A 16 8.59 -31.25 -16.84
C GLY A 16 8.91 -29.76 -16.98
N LEU A 17 9.16 -29.27 -18.20
CA LEU A 17 9.62 -27.89 -18.44
C LEU A 17 8.46 -26.91 -18.70
N LEU A 18 7.38 -27.05 -17.95
CA LEU A 18 6.25 -26.13 -17.90
C LEU A 18 5.69 -26.21 -16.48
N LEU A 19 6.13 -25.34 -15.56
CA LEU A 19 5.37 -24.92 -14.34
C LEU A 19 6.12 -24.01 -13.35
N SER A 20 7.26 -23.39 -13.70
CA SER A 20 7.92 -22.42 -12.79
C SER A 20 7.79 -20.95 -13.24
N LEU A 21 6.67 -20.58 -13.88
CA LEU A 21 6.24 -19.19 -14.03
C LEU A 21 5.25 -18.87 -12.89
N GLY A 22 5.76 -18.79 -11.66
CA GLY A 22 4.90 -18.67 -10.49
C GLY A 22 5.64 -18.38 -9.19
N ALA A 23 6.73 -17.62 -9.28
CA ALA A 23 7.37 -17.04 -8.10
C ALA A 23 7.81 -15.62 -8.45
N GLY A 24 6.83 -14.78 -8.80
CA GLY A 24 7.04 -13.35 -8.64
C GLY A 24 7.36 -13.13 -7.16
N SER A 25 8.59 -12.71 -6.85
CA SER A 25 8.89 -12.13 -5.56
C SER A 25 7.89 -11.00 -5.36
N GLN A 26 6.89 -11.21 -4.49
CA GLN A 26 6.07 -10.12 -4.01
C GLN A 26 7.03 -9.19 -3.28
N ALA A 27 7.29 -8.02 -3.86
CA ALA A 27 8.01 -6.97 -3.20
C ALA A 27 7.14 -6.52 -2.01
N ASN A 28 7.33 -7.18 -0.86
CA ASN A 28 6.69 -6.78 0.39
C ASN A 28 7.43 -5.55 0.92
N ALA A 29 7.14 -4.40 0.33
CA ALA A 29 7.21 -3.12 1.04
C ALA A 29 5.89 -2.94 1.78
N ALA A 30 5.56 -3.87 2.68
CA ALA A 30 4.42 -3.68 3.58
C ALA A 30 4.85 -2.66 4.63
N ALA A 31 4.04 -1.61 4.83
CA ALA A 31 4.14 -0.77 6.02
C ALA A 31 4.18 -1.68 7.25
N LYS A 32 5.02 -1.38 8.24
CA LYS A 32 5.19 -2.25 9.44
C LYS A 32 3.89 -2.46 10.21
N CYS A 33 2.91 -1.64 9.90
CA CYS A 33 1.56 -1.58 10.41
C CYS A 33 0.67 -2.75 10.00
N ILE A 34 0.95 -3.44 8.90
CA ILE A 34 -0.03 -4.36 8.30
C ILE A 34 0.22 -5.81 8.73
N ASN A 35 -0.72 -6.38 9.49
CA ASN A 35 -0.69 -7.78 9.91
C ASN A 35 -1.49 -8.73 8.99
N GLY A 36 -2.24 -8.20 8.03
CA GLY A 36 -3.04 -8.98 7.07
C GLY A 36 -4.46 -9.34 7.57
N ASP A 37 -4.89 -8.79 8.69
CA ASP A 37 -6.20 -9.09 9.29
C ASP A 37 -7.39 -8.36 8.63
N ARG A 38 -7.13 -7.21 7.98
CA ARG A 38 -8.14 -6.42 7.27
C ARG A 38 -8.62 -7.16 6.01
N LYS A 39 -9.92 -7.08 5.70
CA LYS A 39 -10.55 -7.76 4.57
C LYS A 39 -11.41 -6.82 3.76
N ALA A 40 -11.45 -7.06 2.45
CA ALA A 40 -12.34 -6.34 1.54
C ALA A 40 -13.84 -6.50 1.94
N PRO A 41 -14.68 -5.50 1.64
CA PRO A 41 -14.36 -4.27 0.90
C PRO A 41 -13.67 -3.22 1.78
N TYR A 42 -12.59 -2.62 1.27
CA TYR A 42 -11.76 -1.67 2.03
C TYR A 42 -12.28 -0.23 1.97
N THR A 43 -12.16 0.52 3.06
CA THR A 43 -12.29 1.98 3.08
C THR A 43 -10.92 2.63 2.97
N ILE A 44 -10.73 3.53 2.01
CA ILE A 44 -9.45 4.18 1.74
C ILE A 44 -9.54 5.68 2.04
N GLY A 45 -8.52 6.24 2.70
CA GLY A 45 -8.35 7.68 2.91
C GLY A 45 -7.37 8.29 1.91
N TRP A 46 -7.70 9.48 1.41
CA TRP A 46 -6.81 10.36 0.64
C TRP A 46 -6.60 11.65 1.44
N ALA A 47 -5.45 11.73 2.11
CA ALA A 47 -5.07 12.80 3.03
C ALA A 47 -4.14 13.80 2.33
N ASN A 48 -4.69 14.91 1.84
CA ASN A 48 -3.92 15.93 1.13
C ASN A 48 -3.58 17.11 2.01
N ILE A 49 -2.36 17.60 1.87
CA ILE A 49 -2.00 18.91 2.41
C ILE A 49 -2.70 20.05 1.66
N TYR A 50 -2.91 19.94 0.34
CA TYR A 50 -3.63 20.93 -0.48
C TYR A 50 -4.20 20.25 -1.75
N SER A 51 -5.13 20.89 -2.48
CA SER A 51 -5.70 20.32 -3.74
C SER A 51 -5.76 21.28 -4.93
N VAL A 52 -5.15 22.47 -4.83
CA VAL A 52 -5.35 23.55 -5.81
C VAL A 52 -4.71 23.27 -7.18
N PRO A 53 -3.45 22.82 -7.29
CA PRO A 53 -2.79 22.65 -8.58
C PRO A 53 -3.45 21.60 -9.47
N THR A 54 -3.35 21.79 -10.79
CA THR A 54 -3.95 20.89 -11.79
C THR A 54 -3.49 19.44 -11.63
N TRP A 55 -2.20 19.22 -11.34
CA TRP A 55 -1.66 17.87 -11.18
C TRP A 55 -2.33 17.14 -10.00
N MET A 56 -2.66 17.82 -8.89
CA MET A 56 -3.34 17.20 -7.76
C MET A 56 -4.78 16.82 -8.09
N LYS A 57 -5.49 17.69 -8.82
CA LYS A 57 -6.84 17.38 -9.31
C LYS A 57 -6.83 16.17 -10.24
N GLN A 58 -5.80 16.07 -11.10
CA GLN A 58 -5.61 14.91 -11.97
C GLN A 58 -5.31 13.65 -11.16
N THR A 59 -4.39 13.72 -10.19
CA THR A 59 -4.05 12.60 -9.30
C THR A 59 -5.27 12.12 -8.53
N GLN A 60 -6.04 13.03 -7.90
CA GLN A 60 -7.28 12.67 -7.21
C GLN A 60 -8.28 12.03 -8.17
N GLY A 61 -8.47 12.59 -9.37
CA GLY A 61 -9.35 12.00 -10.38
C GLY A 61 -8.93 10.59 -10.80
N THR A 62 -7.62 10.32 -10.89
CA THR A 62 -7.11 8.96 -11.11
C THR A 62 -7.42 8.04 -9.93
N ILE A 63 -7.18 8.48 -8.69
CA ILE A 63 -7.49 7.69 -7.49
C ILE A 63 -8.99 7.36 -7.43
N GLU A 64 -9.85 8.33 -7.68
CA GLU A 64 -11.31 8.15 -7.72
C GLU A 64 -11.74 7.15 -8.80
N ALA A 65 -11.17 7.25 -10.01
CA ALA A 65 -11.46 6.32 -11.10
C ALA A 65 -11.06 4.88 -10.77
N GLU A 66 -9.90 4.69 -10.13
CA GLU A 66 -9.45 3.36 -9.71
C GLU A 66 -10.28 2.80 -8.55
N VAL A 67 -10.64 3.64 -7.58
CA VAL A 67 -11.57 3.27 -6.51
C VAL A 67 -12.90 2.78 -7.08
N GLU A 68 -13.47 3.49 -8.06
CA GLU A 68 -14.73 3.07 -8.68
C GLU A 68 -14.60 1.76 -9.45
N THR A 69 -13.45 1.49 -10.05
CA THR A 69 -13.14 0.18 -10.67
C THR A 69 -13.08 -0.93 -9.62
N LEU A 70 -12.40 -0.70 -8.49
CA LEU A 70 -12.24 -1.67 -7.40
C LEU A 70 -13.56 -1.89 -6.62
N LYS A 71 -14.40 -0.87 -6.50
CA LYS A 71 -15.76 -0.98 -5.92
C LYS A 71 -16.62 -1.95 -6.72
N LYS A 72 -16.58 -1.88 -8.05
CA LYS A 72 -17.31 -2.83 -8.93
C LYS A 72 -16.84 -4.28 -8.78
N GLN A 73 -15.61 -4.48 -8.32
CA GLN A 73 -15.04 -5.80 -8.02
C GLN A 73 -15.31 -6.26 -6.58
N GLY A 74 -15.97 -5.44 -5.76
CA GLY A 74 -16.20 -5.72 -4.34
C GLY A 74 -14.96 -5.60 -3.46
N LEU A 75 -13.89 -4.96 -3.96
CA LEU A 75 -12.62 -4.84 -3.24
C LEU A 75 -12.53 -3.58 -2.37
N VAL A 76 -13.22 -2.51 -2.76
CA VAL A 76 -13.24 -1.22 -2.05
C VAL A 76 -14.70 -0.86 -1.77
N ASP A 77 -14.97 -0.24 -0.62
CA ASP A 77 -16.28 0.30 -0.24
C ASP A 77 -16.38 1.78 -0.62
N LYS A 78 -15.44 2.60 -0.12
CA LYS A 78 -15.45 4.06 -0.33
C LYS A 78 -14.06 4.68 -0.25
N LEU A 79 -13.95 5.90 -0.78
CA LEU A 79 -12.82 6.80 -0.64
C LEU A 79 -13.22 8.00 0.24
N VAL A 80 -12.42 8.31 1.25
CA VAL A 80 -12.55 9.50 2.10
C VAL A 80 -11.50 10.51 1.67
N VAL A 81 -11.92 11.63 1.10
CA VAL A 81 -11.01 12.69 0.63
C VAL A 81 -10.96 13.83 1.62
N THR A 82 -9.76 14.33 1.90
CA THR A 82 -9.54 15.52 2.74
C THR A 82 -8.57 16.49 2.09
N ASP A 83 -8.71 17.77 2.43
CA ASP A 83 -7.85 18.87 2.02
C ASP A 83 -7.52 19.70 3.26
N ALA A 84 -6.25 19.74 3.66
CA ALA A 84 -5.80 20.47 4.83
C ALA A 84 -5.48 21.95 4.54
N GLN A 85 -5.60 22.40 3.29
CA GLN A 85 -5.43 23.79 2.85
C GLN A 85 -4.08 24.41 3.24
N GLY A 86 -3.02 23.59 3.27
CA GLY A 86 -1.66 23.99 3.64
C GLY A 86 -1.37 23.96 5.15
N ASP A 87 -2.33 23.56 5.99
CA ASP A 87 -2.18 23.55 7.43
C ASP A 87 -1.90 22.13 7.98
N ALA A 88 -0.71 21.95 8.57
CA ALA A 88 -0.30 20.65 9.13
C ALA A 88 -1.14 20.21 10.35
N ASN A 89 -1.65 21.15 11.17
CA ASN A 89 -2.49 20.80 12.31
C ASN A 89 -3.87 20.33 11.84
N VAL A 90 -4.43 20.97 10.82
CA VAL A 90 -5.67 20.51 10.16
C VAL A 90 -5.45 19.12 9.56
N GLN A 91 -4.32 18.89 8.89
CA GLN A 91 -3.97 17.57 8.35
C GLN A 91 -3.92 16.50 9.44
N ILE A 92 -3.30 16.78 10.59
CA ILE A 92 -3.25 15.85 11.72
C ILE A 92 -4.66 15.51 12.23
N GLN A 93 -5.55 16.49 12.36
CA GLN A 93 -6.93 16.27 12.81
C GLN A 93 -7.75 15.47 11.80
N GLN A 94 -7.54 15.70 10.51
CA GLN A 94 -8.17 14.94 9.43
C GLN A 94 -7.72 13.48 9.43
N ILE A 95 -6.41 13.23 9.58
CA ILE A 95 -5.87 11.87 9.73
C ILE A 95 -6.45 11.21 10.99
N GLN A 96 -6.52 11.92 12.12
CA GLN A 96 -7.14 11.38 13.34
C GLN A 96 -8.60 10.99 13.10
N SER A 97 -9.36 11.79 12.36
CA SER A 97 -10.74 11.47 12.00
C SER A 97 -10.85 10.23 11.12
N MET A 98 -9.88 9.98 10.23
CA MET A 98 -9.78 8.74 9.45
C MET A 98 -9.46 7.54 10.34
N ILE A 99 -8.55 7.68 11.31
CA ILE A 99 -8.24 6.65 12.32
C ILE A 99 -9.48 6.30 13.14
N ASP A 100 -10.22 7.31 13.59
CA ASP A 100 -11.44 7.14 14.40
C ASP A 100 -12.58 6.49 13.60
N SER A 101 -12.59 6.72 12.27
CA SER A 101 -13.51 6.07 11.33
C SER A 101 -13.07 4.68 10.89
N ASP A 102 -11.94 4.19 11.42
CA ASP A 102 -11.32 2.89 11.11
C ASP A 102 -11.16 2.61 9.60
N VAL A 103 -10.62 3.58 8.86
CA VAL A 103 -10.23 3.34 7.46
C VAL A 103 -9.15 2.25 7.39
N ASP A 104 -9.09 1.51 6.28
CA ASP A 104 -8.13 0.42 6.11
C ASP A 104 -6.76 0.88 5.64
N ALA A 105 -6.73 1.98 4.88
CA ALA A 105 -5.51 2.57 4.36
C ALA A 105 -5.63 4.09 4.26
N ILE A 106 -4.51 4.79 4.43
CA ILE A 106 -4.39 6.23 4.23
C ILE A 106 -3.27 6.45 3.21
N ILE A 107 -3.63 7.05 2.07
CA ILE A 107 -2.69 7.60 1.11
C ILE A 107 -2.46 9.06 1.49
N LEU A 108 -1.20 9.45 1.68
CA LEU A 108 -0.83 10.73 2.29
C LEU A 108 0.10 11.52 1.39
N ILE A 109 -0.24 12.78 1.11
CA ILE A 109 0.72 13.83 0.75
C ILE A 109 0.91 14.70 1.99
N ALA A 110 2.04 14.54 2.68
CA ALA A 110 2.34 15.27 3.90
C ALA A 110 2.73 16.72 3.63
N GLY A 111 2.24 17.66 4.46
CA GLY A 111 2.66 19.06 4.45
C GLY A 111 3.94 19.36 5.23
N SER A 112 4.40 18.38 6.01
CA SER A 112 5.62 18.45 6.82
C SER A 112 6.16 17.03 6.98
N SER A 113 7.48 16.87 6.92
CA SER A 113 8.09 15.56 7.10
C SER A 113 7.94 15.03 8.52
N THR A 114 7.96 15.89 9.54
CA THR A 114 7.97 15.46 10.95
C THR A 114 6.62 15.62 11.66
N ALA A 115 5.80 16.62 11.29
CA ALA A 115 4.59 16.94 12.03
C ALA A 115 3.59 15.77 12.15
N PRO A 116 3.31 14.97 11.09
CA PRO A 116 2.32 13.90 11.20
C PRO A 116 2.88 12.62 11.86
N ALA A 117 4.18 12.54 12.20
CA ALA A 117 4.81 11.29 12.63
C ALA A 117 4.08 10.59 13.78
N ARG A 118 3.59 11.34 14.77
CA ARG A 118 2.83 10.77 15.90
C ARG A 118 1.50 10.18 15.46
N VAL A 119 0.69 10.92 14.70
CA VAL A 119 -0.63 10.43 14.28
C VAL A 119 -0.50 9.27 13.28
N LEU A 120 0.59 9.22 12.51
CA LEU A 120 0.92 8.07 11.66
C LEU A 120 1.30 6.83 12.48
N ALA A 121 2.06 6.99 13.57
CA ALA A 121 2.31 5.89 14.49
C ALA A 121 1.01 5.36 15.13
N ASP A 122 0.07 6.26 15.48
CA ASP A 122 -1.24 5.88 16.01
C ASP A 122 -2.08 5.11 14.97
N ALA A 123 -2.10 5.56 13.70
CA ALA A 123 -2.72 4.82 12.60
C ALA A 123 -2.09 3.42 12.43
N CYS A 124 -0.77 3.37 12.47
CA CYS A 124 0.01 2.14 12.33
C CYS A 124 -0.31 1.12 13.42
N ALA A 125 -0.40 1.58 14.67
CA ALA A 125 -0.76 0.75 15.83
C ALA A 125 -2.19 0.18 15.72
N LYS A 126 -3.08 0.81 14.94
CA LYS A 126 -4.42 0.29 14.60
C LYS A 126 -4.44 -0.60 13.36
N GLY A 127 -3.27 -0.93 12.82
CA GLY A 127 -3.14 -1.74 11.62
C GLY A 127 -3.63 -1.06 10.34
N ILE A 128 -3.71 0.27 10.33
CA ILE A 128 -4.07 1.04 9.13
C ILE A 128 -2.83 1.13 8.24
N ALA A 129 -2.96 0.77 6.97
CA ALA A 129 -1.88 0.90 6.01
C ALA A 129 -1.59 2.38 5.72
N ILE A 130 -0.32 2.77 5.71
CA ILE A 130 0.09 4.15 5.40
C ILE A 130 0.88 4.12 4.10
N ILE A 131 0.39 4.86 3.10
CA ILE A 131 1.02 4.98 1.79
C ILE A 131 1.47 6.43 1.65
N ASN A 132 2.77 6.64 1.86
CA ASN A 132 3.36 7.94 1.61
C ASN A 132 3.48 8.20 0.10
N PHE A 133 2.97 9.34 -0.37
CA PHE A 133 2.88 9.70 -1.78
C PHE A 133 3.35 11.14 -2.00
N ASP A 134 4.13 11.36 -3.07
CA ASP A 134 4.69 12.66 -3.52
C ASP A 134 5.70 13.33 -2.55
N SER A 135 5.38 13.44 -1.25
CA SER A 135 6.26 14.02 -0.24
C SER A 135 6.83 12.95 0.71
N LEU A 136 7.77 13.34 1.57
CA LEU A 136 8.40 12.43 2.54
C LEU A 136 7.88 12.68 3.94
N VAL A 137 7.79 11.61 4.73
CA VAL A 137 7.57 11.65 6.17
C VAL A 137 8.75 10.99 6.89
N ASP A 138 9.22 11.60 7.96
CA ASP A 138 10.33 11.13 8.79
C ASP A 138 9.79 10.13 9.82
N THR A 139 9.45 8.95 9.34
CA THR A 139 8.93 7.85 10.14
C THR A 139 9.32 6.52 9.52
N ASP A 140 9.44 5.49 10.36
CA ASP A 140 9.78 4.13 9.96
C ASP A 140 8.57 3.19 9.94
N GLN A 141 7.37 3.76 10.09
CA GLN A 141 6.08 3.07 10.08
C GLN A 141 5.63 2.74 8.66
#